data_AF-A0A7C6ULF2-F1
#
_entry.id   AF-A0A7C6ULF2-F1
#
_cell.length_a   1.000
_cell.length_b   1.000
_cell.length_c   1.000
_cell.angle_alpha   90.00
_cell.angle_beta   90.00
_cell.angle_gamma   90.00
#
_symmetry.space_group_name_H-M   'P 1'
#
loop_
_entity.id
_entity.type
_entity.pdbx_description
1 polymer ?
#
loop_
_entity_poly.entity_id
_entity_poly.type
_entity_poly.pdbx_seq_one_letter_code
_entity_poly.pdbx_strand_id
1 'polypeptide(L)'
;MAREVSVSVSAHGYGAEEAFDHRAEMTKNIVIKTKNGQEFLEMLTSLSKNQGTIRMLKIFSHSYPRGIIMTNWSGFYDEPGPHDTKQAAYIKDMATRVENGEIVFSPNCEIRIFGCNIGGSFSQLLSMATHCTVIGSTGGTYPEIRGNRETGVFISTSEWAVYKNGNYTYSAGKRLKAW
;
A
#
# COMPACT_ATOMS: atom_id res chain seq x y z
N MET A 1 -13.74 21.88 -6.09
CA MET A 1 -13.28 20.71 -5.32
C MET A 1 -12.18 20.03 -6.11
N ALA A 2 -11.06 19.70 -5.49
CA ALA A 2 -10.01 18.92 -6.17
C ALA A 2 -10.58 17.56 -6.57
N ARG A 3 -10.18 17.06 -7.75
CA ARG A 3 -10.62 15.75 -8.25
C ARG A 3 -10.05 14.66 -7.34
N GLU A 4 -10.90 13.77 -6.83
CA GLU A 4 -10.45 12.60 -6.07
C GLU A 4 -10.10 11.45 -7.03
N VAL A 5 -9.03 10.72 -6.74
CA VAL A 5 -8.58 9.57 -7.53
C VAL A 5 -8.40 8.31 -6.68
N SER A 6 -8.65 7.16 -7.31
CA SER A 6 -8.31 5.85 -6.76
C SER A 6 -7.12 5.29 -7.52
N VAL A 7 -6.15 4.76 -6.79
CA VAL A 7 -4.85 4.32 -7.30
C VAL A 7 -4.64 2.87 -6.91
N SER A 8 -4.04 2.09 -7.81
CA SER A 8 -3.60 0.73 -7.54
C SER A 8 -2.13 0.55 -7.90
N VAL A 9 -1.38 0.03 -6.96
CA VAL A 9 0.07 -0.08 -7.01
C VAL A 9 0.43 -1.54 -7.22
N SER A 10 1.20 -1.78 -8.27
CA SER A 10 1.92 -3.03 -8.48
C SER A 10 3.36 -2.83 -8.01
N ALA A 11 3.72 -3.44 -6.88
CA ALA A 11 5.06 -3.35 -6.31
C ALA A 11 5.95 -4.45 -6.89
N HIS A 12 6.96 -4.07 -7.66
CA HIS A 12 7.82 -4.97 -8.42
C HIS A 12 9.16 -5.23 -7.72
N GLY A 13 9.76 -6.39 -8.01
CA GLY A 13 11.18 -6.64 -7.73
C GLY A 13 11.50 -7.94 -7.02
N TYR A 14 10.51 -8.70 -6.58
CA TYR A 14 10.70 -9.95 -5.82
C TYR A 14 9.80 -11.09 -6.33
N GLY A 15 9.45 -11.08 -7.62
CA GLY A 15 8.58 -12.08 -8.21
C GLY A 15 7.10 -11.71 -8.09
N ALA A 16 6.27 -12.46 -8.80
CA ALA A 16 4.82 -12.28 -8.88
C ALA A 16 4.34 -10.94 -9.51
N GLU A 17 5.22 -10.23 -10.23
CA GLU A 17 4.91 -8.95 -10.89
C GLU A 17 3.72 -9.06 -11.84
N GLU A 18 3.64 -10.13 -12.64
CA GLU A 18 2.51 -10.37 -13.54
C GLU A 18 1.19 -10.51 -12.78
N ALA A 19 1.21 -11.16 -11.60
CA ALA A 19 0.03 -11.29 -10.77
C ALA A 19 -0.35 -9.94 -10.14
N PHE A 20 0.62 -9.17 -9.65
CA PHE A 20 0.36 -7.83 -9.11
C PHE A 20 -0.15 -6.86 -10.16
N ASP A 21 0.38 -6.91 -11.38
CA ASP A 21 -0.07 -6.14 -12.53
C ASP A 21 -1.52 -6.48 -12.87
N HIS A 22 -1.82 -7.77 -13.03
CA HIS A 22 -3.18 -8.25 -13.26
C HIS A 22 -4.16 -7.74 -12.19
N ARG A 23 -3.81 -7.89 -10.91
CA ARG A 23 -4.64 -7.47 -9.78
C ARG A 23 -4.87 -5.96 -9.76
N ALA A 24 -3.82 -5.18 -10.02
CA ALA A 24 -3.92 -3.72 -10.11
C ALA A 24 -4.86 -3.30 -11.25
N GLU A 25 -4.73 -3.91 -12.43
CA GLU A 25 -5.57 -3.65 -13.61
C GLU A 25 -7.04 -4.05 -13.42
N MET A 26 -7.30 -5.12 -12.65
CA MET A 26 -8.66 -5.57 -12.32
C MET A 26 -9.44 -4.55 -11.48
N THR A 27 -8.76 -3.70 -10.71
CA THR A 27 -9.43 -2.66 -9.90
C THR A 27 -10.05 -1.52 -10.70
N LYS A 28 -9.66 -1.35 -11.98
CA LYS A 28 -10.03 -0.21 -12.85
C LYS A 28 -9.64 1.17 -12.30
N ASN A 29 -8.69 1.20 -11.37
CA ASN A 29 -8.07 2.41 -10.84
C ASN A 29 -6.95 2.91 -11.75
N ILE A 30 -6.40 4.09 -11.44
CA ILE A 30 -5.11 4.51 -12.01
C ILE A 30 -4.04 3.53 -11.51
N VAL A 31 -3.34 2.87 -12.43
CA VAL A 31 -2.29 1.90 -12.08
C VAL A 31 -0.94 2.58 -12.10
N ILE A 32 -0.17 2.39 -11.02
CA ILE A 32 1.26 2.70 -10.98
C ILE A 32 2.05 1.42 -10.70
N LYS A 33 3.20 1.29 -11.36
CA LYS A 33 4.10 0.14 -11.23
C LYS A 33 5.44 0.69 -10.75
N THR A 34 5.91 0.22 -9.60
CA THR A 34 7.08 0.79 -8.93
C THR A 34 8.05 -0.31 -8.52
N LYS A 35 9.34 -0.03 -8.61
CA LYS A 35 10.43 -0.98 -8.36
C LYS A 35 11.22 -0.66 -7.10
N ASN A 36 11.00 0.50 -6.50
CA ASN A 36 11.65 0.93 -5.26
C ASN A 36 10.84 2.02 -4.52
N GLY A 37 11.17 2.28 -3.26
CA GLY A 37 10.47 3.21 -2.40
C GLY A 37 10.53 4.66 -2.87
N GLN A 38 11.66 5.13 -3.40
CA GLN A 38 11.77 6.51 -3.91
C GLN A 38 10.87 6.72 -5.14
N GLU A 39 10.92 5.81 -6.11
CA GLU A 39 10.04 5.81 -7.29
C GLU A 39 8.56 5.76 -6.87
N PHE A 40 8.22 4.95 -5.87
CA PHE A 40 6.87 4.89 -5.33
C PHE A 40 6.40 6.26 -4.84
N LEU A 41 7.21 6.97 -4.03
CA LEU A 41 6.86 8.30 -3.54
C LEU A 41 6.80 9.34 -4.68
N GLU A 42 7.73 9.29 -5.63
CA GLU A 42 7.73 10.18 -6.81
C GLU A 42 6.46 10.01 -7.67
N MET A 43 6.01 8.77 -7.86
CA MET A 43 4.77 8.49 -8.58
C MET A 43 3.55 9.05 -7.86
N LEU A 44 3.47 8.92 -6.53
CA LEU A 44 2.38 9.52 -5.74
C LEU A 44 2.39 11.05 -5.79
N THR A 45 3.59 11.67 -5.74
CA THR A 45 3.76 13.12 -5.91
C THR A 45 3.27 13.54 -7.29
N SER A 46 3.65 12.83 -8.35
CA SER A 46 3.21 13.10 -9.72
C SER A 46 1.69 12.97 -9.88
N LEU A 47 1.08 11.96 -9.26
CA LEU A 47 -0.38 11.80 -9.25
C LEU A 47 -1.09 12.95 -8.53
N SER A 48 -0.59 13.36 -7.36
CA SER A 48 -1.17 14.47 -6.60
C SER A 48 -1.10 15.77 -7.38
N LYS A 49 0.01 16.01 -8.10
CA LYS A 49 0.22 17.19 -8.95
C LYS A 49 -0.68 17.20 -10.19
N ASN A 50 -0.87 16.04 -10.84
CA ASN A 50 -1.44 15.99 -12.19
C ASN A 50 -2.88 15.44 -12.27
N GLN A 51 -3.31 14.65 -11.29
CA GLN A 51 -4.57 13.90 -11.34
C GLN A 51 -5.55 14.29 -10.22
N GLY A 52 -5.01 14.71 -9.07
CA GLY A 52 -5.79 15.20 -7.93
C GLY A 52 -5.52 14.42 -6.65
N THR A 53 -6.38 14.56 -5.65
CA THR A 53 -6.15 14.04 -4.31
C THR A 53 -6.43 12.54 -4.23
N ILE A 54 -5.57 11.79 -3.56
CA ILE A 54 -5.68 10.33 -3.46
C ILE A 54 -6.75 10.00 -2.44
N ARG A 55 -7.86 9.40 -2.89
CA ARG A 55 -8.93 8.89 -2.03
C ARG A 55 -8.70 7.45 -1.60
N MET A 56 -8.16 6.63 -2.50
CA MET A 56 -7.93 5.22 -2.24
C MET A 56 -6.60 4.78 -2.84
N LEU A 57 -5.83 4.02 -2.07
CA LEU A 57 -4.59 3.42 -2.52
C LEU A 57 -4.63 1.92 -2.21
N LYS A 58 -4.65 1.07 -3.25
CA LYS A 58 -4.56 -0.39 -3.10
C LYS A 58 -3.16 -0.83 -3.51
N ILE A 59 -2.43 -1.52 -2.64
CA ILE A 59 -1.06 -1.93 -2.90
C ILE A 59 -1.01 -3.45 -2.96
N PHE A 60 -0.62 -3.99 -4.11
CA PHE A 60 -0.36 -5.43 -4.29
C PHE A 60 1.13 -5.66 -4.24
N SER A 61 1.58 -6.45 -3.27
CA SER A 61 3.01 -6.57 -2.98
C SER A 61 3.38 -7.81 -2.19
N HIS A 62 4.68 -8.14 -2.24
CA HIS A 62 5.32 -8.83 -1.13
C HIS A 62 5.53 -7.87 0.04
N SER A 63 5.48 -8.39 1.26
CA SER A 63 5.56 -7.60 2.48
C SER A 63 6.05 -8.43 3.66
N TYR A 64 6.49 -7.72 4.69
CA TYR A 64 6.93 -8.22 5.99
C TYR A 64 6.70 -7.09 7.02
N PRO A 65 6.87 -7.32 8.34
CA PRO A 65 6.44 -6.34 9.35
C PRO A 65 7.00 -4.93 9.20
N ARG A 66 8.19 -4.81 8.60
CA ARG A 66 8.92 -3.56 8.39
C ARG A 66 8.43 -2.78 7.16
N GLY A 67 7.75 -3.41 6.20
CA GLY A 67 7.24 -2.70 5.03
C GLY A 67 7.01 -3.53 3.77
N ILE A 68 6.87 -2.79 2.67
CA ILE A 68 6.61 -3.31 1.33
C ILE A 68 7.95 -3.64 0.66
N ILE A 69 8.07 -4.88 0.20
CA ILE A 69 9.28 -5.38 -0.45
C ILE A 69 9.24 -5.01 -1.93
N MET A 70 10.33 -4.41 -2.40
CA MET A 70 10.62 -4.14 -3.80
C MET A 70 12.10 -4.43 -4.04
N THR A 71 12.59 -4.26 -5.26
CA THR A 71 13.93 -4.68 -5.73
C THR A 71 15.08 -4.37 -4.77
N ASN A 72 16.01 -5.30 -4.58
CA ASN A 72 17.33 -5.11 -3.95
C ASN A 72 17.30 -4.26 -2.67
N TRP A 73 16.54 -4.65 -1.64
CA TRP A 73 16.47 -3.91 -0.36
C TRP A 73 16.06 -2.43 -0.51
N SER A 74 15.36 -2.09 -1.58
CA SER A 74 15.00 -0.70 -1.93
C SER A 74 13.51 -0.47 -1.83
N GLY A 75 12.82 -1.16 -0.92
CA GLY A 75 11.37 -1.05 -0.74
C GLY A 75 10.92 0.22 -0.03
N PHE A 76 9.68 0.18 0.47
CA PHE A 76 9.08 1.25 1.27
C PHE A 76 8.85 0.74 2.69
N TYR A 77 9.60 1.29 3.65
CA TYR A 77 9.76 0.75 4.99
C TYR A 77 9.34 1.74 6.07
N ASP A 78 9.17 1.28 7.30
CA ASP A 78 8.94 2.15 8.46
C ASP A 78 10.21 2.92 8.85
N GLU A 79 11.35 2.23 8.95
CA GLU A 79 12.64 2.79 9.35
C GLU A 79 13.82 2.25 8.52
N PRO A 80 14.96 2.95 8.47
CA PRO A 80 16.18 2.49 7.79
C PRO A 80 16.74 1.19 8.35
N GLY A 81 17.07 0.27 7.46
CA GLY A 81 17.76 -0.98 7.76
C GLY A 81 19.22 -0.99 7.30
N PRO A 82 20.05 -1.92 7.81
CA PRO A 82 21.49 -1.97 7.52
C PRO A 82 21.82 -2.30 6.06
N HIS A 83 20.89 -2.89 5.31
CA HIS A 83 21.08 -3.31 3.92
C HIS A 83 20.30 -2.46 2.92
N ASP A 84 19.55 -1.48 3.41
CA ASP A 84 18.76 -0.64 2.53
C ASP A 84 19.65 0.18 1.62
N THR A 85 19.21 0.34 0.37
CA THR A 85 19.93 1.18 -0.58
C THR A 85 19.40 2.61 -0.54
N LYS A 86 20.10 3.51 -1.24
CA LYS A 86 19.63 4.90 -1.44
C LYS A 86 18.30 5.01 -2.19
N GLN A 87 17.83 3.93 -2.82
CA GLN A 87 16.54 3.89 -3.51
C GLN A 87 15.40 3.45 -2.58
N ALA A 88 15.70 3.00 -1.36
CA ALA A 88 14.67 2.80 -0.35
C ALA A 88 14.04 4.14 0.06
N ALA A 89 12.79 4.08 0.49
CA ALA A 89 12.12 5.22 1.11
C ALA A 89 11.40 4.77 2.39
N TYR A 90 11.11 5.74 3.23
CA TYR A 90 10.61 5.51 4.58
C TYR A 90 9.29 6.22 4.84
N ILE A 91 8.52 5.75 5.83
CA ILE A 91 7.29 6.44 6.26
C ILE A 91 7.57 7.91 6.61
N LYS A 92 8.74 8.23 7.16
CA LYS A 92 9.15 9.62 7.41
C LYS A 92 9.24 10.47 6.13
N ASP A 93 9.69 9.88 5.02
CA ASP A 93 9.76 10.56 3.73
C ASP A 93 8.34 10.82 3.20
N MET A 94 7.44 9.83 3.33
CA MET A 94 6.01 10.01 3.01
C MET A 94 5.40 11.13 3.86
N ALA A 95 5.60 11.12 5.18
CA ALA A 95 5.08 12.14 6.08
C ALA A 95 5.55 13.54 5.67
N THR A 96 6.85 13.70 5.41
CA THR A 96 7.44 14.97 4.94
C THR A 96 6.77 15.46 3.65
N ARG A 97 6.56 14.56 2.67
CA ARG A 97 5.91 14.91 1.41
C ARG A 97 4.41 15.24 1.58
N VAL A 98 3.73 14.60 2.53
CA VAL A 98 2.33 14.92 2.88
C VAL A 98 2.25 16.28 3.57
N GLU A 99 3.11 16.55 4.54
CA GLU A 99 3.20 17.83 5.26
C GLU A 99 3.51 19.01 4.32
N ASN A 100 4.39 18.79 3.33
CA ASN A 100 4.71 19.78 2.31
C ASN A 100 3.61 19.94 1.24
N GLY A 101 2.56 19.12 1.27
CA GLY A 101 1.49 19.13 0.26
C GLY A 101 1.91 18.58 -1.11
N GLU A 102 3.04 17.87 -1.19
CA GLU A 102 3.53 17.22 -2.41
C GLU A 102 2.74 15.95 -2.72
N ILE A 103 2.34 15.21 -1.69
CA ILE A 103 1.41 14.08 -1.78
C ILE A 103 0.14 14.47 -1.02
N VAL A 104 -0.99 14.50 -1.71
CA VAL A 104 -2.24 14.99 -1.13
C VAL A 104 -3.27 13.87 -1.06
N PHE A 105 -3.63 13.48 0.15
CA PHE A 105 -4.71 12.54 0.39
C PHE A 105 -6.03 13.27 0.68
N SER A 106 -7.14 12.69 0.23
CA SER A 106 -8.48 13.25 0.47
C SER A 106 -8.92 13.02 1.92
N PRO A 107 -9.79 13.86 2.50
CA PRO A 107 -10.40 13.58 3.80
C PRO A 107 -11.11 12.22 3.79
N ASN A 108 -10.83 11.35 4.77
CA ASN A 108 -11.32 9.96 4.81
C ASN A 108 -10.74 9.04 3.71
N CYS A 109 -9.50 9.29 3.29
CA CYS A 109 -8.76 8.38 2.43
C CYS A 109 -8.54 7.00 3.06
N GLU A 110 -8.30 6.00 2.21
CA GLU A 110 -8.04 4.62 2.62
C GLU A 110 -6.86 4.01 1.87
N ILE A 111 -5.99 3.31 2.59
CA ILE A 111 -4.85 2.56 2.04
C ILE A 111 -5.05 1.08 2.39
N ARG A 112 -5.17 0.21 1.39
CA ARG A 112 -5.25 -1.25 1.56
C ARG A 112 -3.98 -1.90 1.07
N ILE A 113 -3.30 -2.65 1.92
CA ILE A 113 -2.05 -3.32 1.57
C ILE A 113 -2.28 -4.82 1.49
N PHE A 114 -2.35 -5.34 0.27
CA PHE A 114 -2.51 -6.76 -0.03
C PHE A 114 -1.14 -7.47 -0.05
N GLY A 115 -0.44 -7.39 1.08
CA GLY A 115 0.81 -8.06 1.35
C GLY A 115 0.74 -8.93 2.61
N CYS A 116 1.69 -9.83 2.77
CA CYS A 116 1.77 -10.70 3.95
C CYS A 116 2.34 -9.94 5.15
N ASN A 117 1.78 -10.19 6.34
CA ASN A 117 2.33 -9.81 7.64
C ASN A 117 2.76 -8.33 7.75
N ILE A 118 1.91 -7.43 7.25
CA ILE A 118 2.15 -5.98 7.20
C ILE A 118 1.28 -5.20 8.20
N GLY A 119 0.27 -5.86 8.77
CA GLY A 119 -0.48 -5.36 9.91
C GLY A 119 0.41 -5.33 11.15
N GLY A 120 0.54 -4.16 11.76
CA GLY A 120 1.46 -3.90 12.88
C GLY A 120 2.01 -2.49 12.82
N SER A 121 3.25 -2.31 13.30
CA SER A 121 3.93 -1.02 13.41
C SER A 121 3.95 -0.25 12.08
N PHE A 122 4.29 -0.90 10.96
CA PHE A 122 4.30 -0.25 9.66
C PHE A 122 2.94 0.36 9.30
N SER A 123 1.86 -0.44 9.34
CA SER A 123 0.51 0.03 9.01
C SER A 123 0.02 1.13 9.98
N GLN A 124 0.39 1.01 11.26
CA GLN A 124 0.10 2.00 12.28
C GLN A 124 0.78 3.34 11.96
N LEU A 125 2.10 3.33 11.76
CA LEU A 125 2.89 4.51 11.43
C LEU A 125 2.44 5.14 10.11
N LEU A 126 2.08 4.33 9.11
CA LEU A 126 1.58 4.83 7.83
C LEU A 126 0.23 5.55 7.99
N SER A 127 -0.66 5.04 8.84
CA SER A 127 -1.95 5.70 9.12
C SER A 127 -1.78 7.03 9.84
N MET A 128 -0.71 7.18 10.63
CA MET A 128 -0.36 8.43 11.29
C MET A 128 0.21 9.43 10.28
N ALA A 129 1.16 9.00 9.44
CA ALA A 129 1.82 9.85 8.46
C ALA A 129 0.91 10.37 7.35
N THR A 130 -0.13 9.60 6.98
CA THR A 130 -1.02 9.93 5.86
C THR A 130 -2.40 10.44 6.30
N HIS A 131 -2.74 10.30 7.58
CA HIS A 131 -4.09 10.50 8.12
C HIS A 131 -5.18 9.63 7.44
N CYS A 132 -4.77 8.63 6.65
CA CYS A 132 -5.68 7.68 6.04
C CYS A 132 -6.03 6.53 6.98
N THR A 133 -7.16 5.90 6.70
CA THR A 133 -7.42 4.56 7.26
C THR A 133 -6.52 3.57 6.54
N VAL A 134 -5.68 2.84 7.28
CA VAL A 134 -4.79 1.82 6.70
C VAL A 134 -5.31 0.44 7.08
N ILE A 135 -5.41 -0.45 6.10
CA ILE A 135 -5.82 -1.85 6.29
C ILE A 135 -4.68 -2.75 5.84
N GLY A 136 -4.18 -3.58 6.76
CA GLY A 136 -3.08 -4.50 6.52
C GLY A 136 -3.34 -5.88 7.13
N SER A 137 -2.85 -6.93 6.47
CA SER A 137 -2.98 -8.31 6.98
C SER A 137 -1.96 -8.57 8.10
N THR A 138 -2.42 -9.10 9.24
CA THR A 138 -1.55 -9.55 10.35
C THR A 138 -1.02 -10.97 10.15
N GLY A 139 -1.22 -11.56 8.97
CA GLY A 139 -0.78 -12.92 8.63
C GLY A 139 -0.43 -13.08 7.16
N GLY A 140 -0.33 -14.32 6.70
CA GLY A 140 -0.18 -14.62 5.27
C GLY A 140 -1.41 -14.17 4.49
N THR A 141 -1.21 -13.77 3.23
CA THR A 141 -2.25 -13.22 2.37
C THR A 141 -2.29 -13.99 1.05
N TYR A 142 -3.46 -14.44 0.62
CA TYR A 142 -3.66 -15.14 -0.65
C TYR A 142 -5.00 -14.78 -1.30
N PRO A 143 -5.10 -14.81 -2.63
CA PRO A 143 -6.36 -14.56 -3.32
C PRO A 143 -7.35 -15.71 -3.09
N GLU A 144 -8.63 -15.38 -2.95
CA GLU A 144 -9.70 -16.38 -3.03
C GLU A 144 -9.91 -16.77 -4.50
N ILE A 145 -9.80 -18.08 -4.77
CA ILE A 145 -10.02 -18.68 -6.09
C ILE A 145 -11.38 -19.39 -6.10
N ARG A 146 -12.20 -19.13 -7.13
CA ARG A 146 -13.43 -19.89 -7.42
C ARG A 146 -13.49 -20.21 -8.90
N GLY A 147 -13.71 -21.47 -9.25
CA GLY A 147 -13.76 -21.89 -10.67
C GLY A 147 -12.50 -21.52 -11.45
N ASN A 148 -11.31 -21.70 -10.84
CA ASN A 148 -10.00 -21.37 -11.41
C ASN A 148 -9.77 -19.89 -11.74
N ARG A 149 -10.51 -18.98 -11.08
CA ARG A 149 -10.34 -17.52 -11.24
C ARG A 149 -10.23 -16.83 -9.89
N GLU A 150 -9.40 -15.80 -9.81
CA GLU A 150 -9.40 -14.88 -8.66
C GLU A 150 -10.74 -14.15 -8.58
N THR A 151 -11.32 -14.11 -7.39
CA THR A 151 -12.62 -13.47 -7.13
C THR A 151 -12.52 -11.98 -6.87
N GLY A 152 -11.32 -11.45 -6.68
CA GLY A 152 -11.09 -10.11 -6.14
C GLY A 152 -11.15 -10.02 -4.62
N VAL A 153 -11.38 -11.13 -3.90
CA VAL A 153 -11.27 -11.20 -2.45
C VAL A 153 -9.93 -11.78 -2.05
N PHE A 154 -9.28 -11.19 -1.05
CA PHE A 154 -8.07 -11.72 -0.42
C PHE A 154 -8.38 -12.25 0.97
N ILE A 155 -7.75 -13.37 1.31
CA ILE A 155 -7.90 -14.05 2.59
C ILE A 155 -6.61 -13.84 3.38
N SER A 156 -6.76 -13.41 4.64
CA SER A 156 -5.67 -13.41 5.62
C SER A 156 -5.72 -14.71 6.43
N THR A 157 -4.55 -15.31 6.72
CA THR A 157 -4.47 -16.45 7.64
C THR A 157 -4.83 -16.07 9.07
N SER A 158 -4.65 -14.79 9.43
CA SER A 158 -5.01 -14.23 10.74
C SER A 158 -6.21 -13.30 10.58
N GLU A 159 -6.00 -12.01 10.35
CA GLU A 159 -7.03 -11.00 10.12
C GLU A 159 -6.51 -9.79 9.34
N TRP A 160 -7.45 -8.99 8.84
CA TRP A 160 -7.20 -7.66 8.30
C TRP A 160 -7.37 -6.62 9.41
N ALA A 161 -6.27 -6.09 9.92
CA ALA A 161 -6.29 -5.07 10.96
C ALA A 161 -6.47 -3.68 10.35
N VAL A 162 -7.32 -2.86 10.99
CA VAL A 162 -7.63 -1.50 10.56
C VAL A 162 -6.98 -0.50 11.52
N TYR A 163 -6.24 0.45 10.96
CA TYR A 163 -5.52 1.50 11.69
C TYR A 163 -6.01 2.88 11.24
N LYS A 164 -6.12 3.80 12.20
CA LYS A 164 -6.47 5.21 11.95
C LYS A 164 -5.67 6.11 12.87
N ASN A 165 -5.01 7.12 12.31
CA ASN A 165 -4.23 8.11 13.06
C ASN A 165 -3.27 7.46 14.08
N GLY A 166 -2.53 6.44 13.66
CA GLY A 166 -1.55 5.77 14.52
C GLY A 166 -2.15 4.82 15.55
N ASN A 167 -3.43 4.45 15.47
CA ASN A 167 -4.07 3.56 16.42
C ASN A 167 -4.75 2.38 15.72
N TYR A 168 -4.59 1.18 16.28
CA TYR A 168 -5.46 0.06 15.93
C TYR A 168 -6.90 0.40 16.30
N THR A 169 -7.83 0.14 15.38
CA THR A 169 -9.25 0.46 15.57
C THR A 169 -10.08 -0.81 15.74
N TYR A 170 -10.02 -1.73 14.77
CA TYR A 170 -10.76 -2.99 14.79
C TYR A 170 -10.21 -3.98 13.76
N SER A 171 -10.73 -5.21 13.81
CA SER A 171 -10.47 -6.27 12.83
C SER A 171 -11.58 -6.29 11.77
N ALA A 172 -11.22 -6.17 10.49
CA ALA A 172 -12.13 -6.34 9.36
C ALA A 172 -12.37 -7.83 9.02
N GLY A 173 -11.99 -8.74 9.92
CA GLY A 173 -12.14 -10.18 9.75
C GLY A 173 -11.09 -10.77 8.81
N LYS A 174 -11.37 -11.95 8.26
CA LYS A 174 -10.39 -12.72 7.46
C LYS A 174 -10.41 -12.42 5.97
N ARG A 175 -11.41 -11.69 5.47
CA ARG A 175 -11.66 -11.51 4.03
C ARG A 175 -11.74 -10.03 3.71
N LEU A 176 -10.96 -9.59 2.72
CA LEU A 176 -10.97 -8.20 2.25
C LEU A 176 -11.11 -8.15 0.74
N LYS A 177 -12.06 -7.36 0.25
CA LYS A 177 -12.31 -7.20 -1.18
C LYS A 177 -11.37 -6.15 -1.80
N ALA A 178 -10.72 -6.51 -2.89
CA ALA A 178 -9.85 -5.67 -3.71
C ALA A 178 -10.56 -5.13 -4.95
N TRP A 179 -11.37 -5.92 -5.65
CA TRP A 179 -12.25 -5.50 -6.76
C TRP A 179 -13.55 -6.30 -6.78
#